data_AF-A0A7X5E8M9-F1
#
_entry.id   AF-A0A7X5E8M9-F1
#
_cell.length_a   1.000
_cell.length_b   1.000
_cell.length_c   1.000
_cell.angle_alpha   90.00
_cell.angle_beta   90.00
_cell.angle_gamma   90.00
#
_symmetry.space_group_name_H-M   'P 1'
#
loop_
_entity.id
_entity.type
_entity.pdbx_description
1 polymer ?
#
loop_
_entity_poly.entity_id
_entity_poly.type
_entity_poly.pdbx_seq_one_letter_code
_entity_poly.pdbx_strand_id
1 'polypeptide(L)'
;MIKLEYVYSDNLDLLEETREFMITSRNATTNNIQMGLNYSIILTSVLILESKFERLLYAIVNYYEHIYVKYMGHIDIEEDTYIVKNYRNFLNSLFERTKSQISKNTGISHYKNMLSTLIDNYTSTQEMKKLEEGIEVLFQLRNVLAHGRAIHFDVKTYMPYPTYEIENIEVDFKGGYKKAEDYLYKQGLIDKKCIETRDFHMLFSNEISNYFVDLQNKYIDECYKSIPFVIDEYL
;
A
#
# COMPACT_ATOMS: atom_id res chain seq x y z
N MET A 1 -18.35 30.92 11.78
CA MET A 1 -18.45 29.60 11.14
C MET A 1 -17.19 29.40 10.32
N ILE A 2 -16.25 28.56 10.75
CA ILE A 2 -15.03 28.27 9.98
C ILE A 2 -15.42 27.24 8.93
N LYS A 3 -15.32 27.59 7.64
CA LYS A 3 -15.50 26.65 6.54
C LYS A 3 -14.16 25.96 6.33
N LEU A 4 -14.04 24.72 6.79
CA LEU A 4 -12.88 23.88 6.49
C LEU A 4 -13.07 23.34 5.08
N GLU A 5 -12.40 23.96 4.11
CA GLU A 5 -12.29 23.40 2.75
C GLU A 5 -11.05 22.51 2.71
N TYR A 6 -11.27 21.21 2.61
CA TYR A 6 -10.22 20.22 2.43
C TYR A 6 -9.96 20.07 0.93
N VAL A 7 -8.85 20.63 0.44
CA VAL A 7 -8.43 20.49 -0.96
C VAL A 7 -7.51 19.27 -1.04
N TYR A 8 -8.04 18.13 -1.46
CA TYR A 8 -7.21 17.02 -1.93
C TYR A 8 -6.89 17.26 -3.40
N SER A 9 -5.62 17.20 -3.80
CA SER A 9 -5.26 17.39 -5.21
C SER A 9 -5.55 16.13 -6.01
N ASP A 10 -6.07 16.33 -7.23
CA ASP A 10 -6.58 15.39 -8.25
C ASP A 10 -5.61 14.28 -8.76
N ASN A 11 -4.60 13.90 -7.98
CA ASN A 11 -3.60 12.90 -8.38
C ASN A 11 -4.12 11.47 -8.25
N LEU A 12 -5.00 11.17 -7.29
CA LEU A 12 -5.55 9.83 -7.11
C LEU A 12 -6.44 9.43 -8.30
N ASP A 13 -7.36 10.30 -8.69
CA ASP A 13 -8.27 10.07 -9.81
C ASP A 13 -7.49 9.87 -11.12
N LEU A 14 -6.46 10.70 -11.34
CA LEU A 14 -5.56 10.53 -12.48
C LEU A 14 -4.82 9.18 -12.47
N LEU A 15 -4.35 8.72 -11.31
CA LEU A 15 -3.70 7.41 -11.18
C LEU A 15 -4.67 6.27 -11.48
N GLU A 16 -5.90 6.36 -10.99
CA GLU A 16 -6.96 5.38 -11.24
C GLU A 16 -7.35 5.35 -12.73
N GLU A 17 -7.62 6.51 -13.34
CA GLU A 17 -7.90 6.63 -14.77
C GLU A 17 -6.76 6.09 -15.64
N THR A 18 -5.51 6.42 -15.28
CA THR A 18 -4.32 5.92 -15.97
C THR A 18 -4.24 4.39 -15.86
N ARG A 19 -4.51 3.82 -14.69
CA ARG A 19 -4.53 2.36 -14.51
C ARG A 19 -5.61 1.70 -15.36
N GLU A 20 -6.83 2.24 -15.37
CA GLU A 20 -7.91 1.70 -16.20
C GLU A 20 -7.60 1.79 -17.70
N PHE A 21 -6.99 2.90 -18.13
CA PHE A 21 -6.47 3.02 -19.49
C PHE A 21 -5.43 1.95 -19.82
N MET A 22 -4.49 1.65 -18.92
CA MET A 22 -3.51 0.57 -19.13
C MET A 22 -4.16 -0.82 -19.17
N ILE A 23 -5.12 -1.09 -18.28
CA ILE A 23 -5.85 -2.37 -18.21
C ILE A 23 -6.63 -2.64 -19.50
N THR A 24 -7.27 -1.60 -20.05
CA THR A 24 -8.02 -1.70 -21.31
C THR A 24 -7.11 -1.80 -22.53
N SER A 25 -6.00 -1.06 -22.53
CA SER A 25 -5.09 -0.99 -23.68
C SER A 25 -4.24 -2.26 -23.87
N ARG A 26 -3.81 -2.92 -22.79
CA ARG A 26 -2.83 -4.03 -22.87
C ARG A 26 -3.26 -5.22 -23.74
N ASN A 27 -4.57 -5.47 -23.87
CA ASN A 27 -5.09 -6.59 -24.65
C ASN A 27 -5.01 -6.36 -26.17
N ALA A 28 -4.79 -5.12 -26.62
CA ALA A 28 -4.67 -4.75 -28.03
C ALA A 28 -3.21 -4.65 -28.50
N THR A 29 -2.24 -5.10 -27.68
CA THR A 29 -0.81 -4.87 -27.90
C THR A 29 -0.03 -6.18 -28.07
N THR A 30 1.24 -6.06 -28.45
CA THR A 30 2.17 -7.20 -28.53
C THR A 30 2.62 -7.64 -27.13
N ASN A 31 3.06 -8.89 -26.97
CA ASN A 31 3.45 -9.46 -25.67
C ASN A 31 4.42 -8.57 -24.85
N ASN A 32 5.43 -7.97 -25.49
CA ASN A 32 6.40 -7.14 -24.77
C ASN A 32 5.77 -5.83 -24.23
N ILE A 33 4.90 -5.21 -25.02
CA ILE A 33 4.19 -3.98 -24.62
C ILE A 33 3.17 -4.32 -23.52
N GLN A 34 2.44 -5.42 -23.69
CA GLN A 34 1.49 -5.93 -22.71
C GLN A 34 2.16 -6.15 -21.35
N MET A 35 3.34 -6.78 -21.32
CA MET A 35 4.12 -6.97 -20.10
C MET A 35 4.55 -5.65 -19.47
N GLY A 36 5.00 -4.67 -20.27
CA GLY A 36 5.34 -3.33 -19.79
C GLY A 36 4.15 -2.59 -19.17
N LEU A 37 2.95 -2.80 -19.73
CA LEU A 37 1.70 -2.29 -19.16
C LEU A 37 1.35 -3.00 -17.86
N ASN A 38 1.47 -4.33 -17.79
CA ASN A 38 1.23 -5.10 -16.55
C ASN A 38 2.19 -4.73 -15.43
N TYR A 39 3.47 -4.54 -15.75
CA TYR A 39 4.47 -3.99 -14.84
C TYR A 39 4.03 -2.64 -14.28
N SER A 40 3.58 -1.73 -15.15
CA SER A 40 3.13 -0.39 -14.76
C SER A 40 1.85 -0.45 -13.91
N ILE A 41 0.90 -1.33 -14.24
CA ILE A 41 -0.33 -1.55 -13.45
C ILE A 41 0.00 -1.98 -12.02
N ILE A 42 0.97 -2.90 -11.84
CA ILE A 42 1.40 -3.35 -10.50
C ILE A 42 2.00 -2.17 -9.70
N LEU A 43 2.87 -1.38 -10.32
CA LEU A 43 3.45 -0.19 -9.67
C LEU A 43 2.39 0.83 -9.28
N THR A 44 1.51 1.18 -10.23
CA THR A 44 0.43 2.15 -10.01
C THR A 44 -0.54 1.68 -8.93
N SER A 45 -0.78 0.37 -8.81
CA SER A 45 -1.64 -0.18 -7.74
C SER A 45 -1.10 0.14 -6.34
N VAL A 46 0.22 0.12 -6.15
CA VAL A 46 0.82 0.51 -4.85
C VAL A 46 0.65 2.00 -4.60
N LEU A 47 0.88 2.84 -5.61
CA LEU A 47 0.73 4.29 -5.48
C LEU A 47 -0.71 4.69 -5.15
N ILE A 48 -1.69 4.05 -5.78
CA ILE A 48 -3.11 4.23 -5.48
C ILE A 48 -3.40 3.82 -4.04
N LEU A 49 -2.86 2.68 -3.59
CA LEU A 49 -3.07 2.21 -2.22
C LEU A 49 -2.47 3.19 -1.18
N GLU A 50 -1.22 3.65 -1.39
CA GLU A 50 -0.57 4.66 -0.55
C GLU A 50 -1.43 5.94 -0.48
N SER A 51 -1.88 6.43 -1.63
CA SER A 51 -2.72 7.63 -1.72
C SER A 51 -4.07 7.46 -1.00
N LYS A 52 -4.73 6.31 -1.14
CA LYS A 52 -5.98 6.01 -0.43
C LYS A 52 -5.77 5.92 1.08
N PHE A 53 -4.65 5.34 1.54
CA PHE A 53 -4.31 5.34 2.96
C PHE A 53 -4.07 6.75 3.50
N GLU A 54 -3.35 7.58 2.77
CA GLU A 54 -3.14 8.98 3.18
C GLU A 54 -4.47 9.72 3.32
N ARG A 55 -5.34 9.62 2.31
CA ARG A 55 -6.68 10.22 2.33
C ARG A 55 -7.50 9.71 3.52
N LEU A 56 -7.49 8.41 3.78
CA LEU A 56 -8.15 7.79 4.93
C LEU A 56 -7.61 8.34 6.27
N LEU A 57 -6.29 8.42 6.44
CA LEU A 57 -5.68 8.94 7.66
C LEU A 57 -5.98 10.44 7.86
N TYR A 58 -5.97 11.23 6.78
CA TYR A 58 -6.38 12.62 6.84
C TYR A 58 -7.84 12.77 7.26
N ALA A 59 -8.74 11.97 6.69
CA ALA A 59 -10.15 11.95 7.05
C ALA A 59 -10.36 11.64 8.55
N ILE A 60 -9.64 10.66 9.09
CA ILE A 60 -9.66 10.34 10.52
C ILE A 60 -9.19 11.53 11.38
N VAL A 61 -8.07 12.17 11.00
CA VAL A 61 -7.56 13.34 11.73
C VAL A 61 -8.55 14.50 11.68
N ASN A 62 -9.14 14.77 10.52
CA ASN A 62 -10.12 15.83 10.31
C ASN A 62 -11.42 15.57 11.10
N TYR A 63 -11.86 14.31 11.18
CA TYR A 63 -12.98 13.90 12.01
C TYR A 63 -12.74 14.27 13.48
N TYR A 64 -11.58 13.91 14.03
CA TYR A 64 -11.24 14.27 15.40
C TYR A 64 -11.09 15.78 15.57
N GLU A 65 -10.39 16.47 14.67
CA GLU A 65 -10.24 17.94 14.70
C GLU A 65 -11.62 18.62 14.75
N HIS A 66 -12.57 18.20 13.92
CA HIS A 66 -13.92 18.73 13.92
C HIS A 66 -14.67 18.44 15.22
N ILE A 67 -14.60 17.21 15.76
CA ILE A 67 -15.18 16.87 17.08
C ILE A 67 -14.60 17.77 18.17
N TYR A 68 -13.28 17.93 18.21
CA TYR A 68 -12.63 18.78 19.21
C TYR A 68 -13.08 20.24 19.09
N VAL A 69 -13.12 20.79 17.87
CA VAL A 69 -13.62 22.17 17.65
C VAL A 69 -15.10 22.31 18.03
N LYS A 70 -15.95 21.35 17.64
CA LYS A 70 -17.39 21.38 17.86
C LYS A 70 -17.79 21.19 19.32
N TYR A 71 -17.11 20.31 20.06
CA TYR A 71 -17.51 19.96 21.43
C TYR A 71 -16.65 20.62 22.51
N MET A 72 -15.37 20.90 22.24
CA MET A 72 -14.48 21.57 23.21
C MET A 72 -14.17 23.03 22.84
N GLY A 73 -14.39 23.44 21.59
CA GLY A 73 -14.26 24.85 21.18
C GLY A 73 -15.40 25.75 21.67
N HIS A 74 -16.53 25.16 22.08
CA HIS A 74 -17.76 25.81 22.54
C HIS A 74 -17.98 25.77 24.06
N ILE A 75 -16.96 25.50 24.86
CA ILE A 75 -17.09 25.77 26.29
C ILE A 75 -17.35 27.30 26.40
N ASP A 76 -18.54 27.69 26.86
CA ASP A 76 -18.85 29.05 27.28
C ASP A 76 -17.97 29.36 28.49
N ILE A 77 -16.73 29.77 28.21
CA ILE A 77 -15.70 30.01 29.23
C ILE A 77 -15.69 31.50 29.54
N GLU A 78 -16.25 31.88 30.68
CA GLU A 78 -16.03 33.20 31.29
C GLU A 78 -14.65 33.32 32.00
N GLU A 79 -13.80 32.28 31.98
CA GLU A 79 -12.55 32.24 32.76
C GLU A 79 -11.26 32.01 31.94
N ASP A 80 -10.35 32.99 32.07
CA ASP A 80 -8.92 32.95 31.74
C ASP A 80 -8.52 32.64 30.27
N THR A 81 -8.67 33.68 29.43
CA THR A 81 -8.33 33.70 28.00
C THR A 81 -6.95 33.14 27.62
N TYR A 82 -5.97 33.16 28.54
CA TYR A 82 -4.60 32.70 28.27
C TYR A 82 -4.48 31.18 28.21
N ILE A 83 -5.06 30.45 29.17
CA ILE A 83 -4.99 28.98 29.24
C ILE A 83 -5.71 28.36 28.04
N VAL A 84 -6.90 28.89 27.72
CA VAL A 84 -7.71 28.45 26.58
C VAL A 84 -6.96 28.66 25.27
N LYS A 85 -6.33 29.83 25.09
CA LYS A 85 -5.53 30.13 23.90
C LYS A 85 -4.34 29.18 23.76
N ASN A 86 -3.62 28.91 24.85
CA ASN A 86 -2.49 27.99 24.84
C ASN A 86 -2.90 26.55 24.52
N TYR A 87 -4.00 26.08 25.09
CA TYR A 87 -4.54 24.74 24.82
C TYR A 87 -4.98 24.60 23.37
N ARG A 88 -5.70 25.58 22.80
CA ARG A 88 -6.06 25.60 21.37
C ARG A 88 -4.83 25.59 20.47
N ASN A 89 -3.81 26.41 20.78
CA ASN A 89 -2.56 26.42 20.02
C ASN A 89 -1.84 25.07 20.08
N PHE A 90 -1.85 24.41 21.24
CA PHE A 90 -1.30 23.07 21.40
C PHE A 90 -2.04 22.05 20.51
N LEU A 91 -3.37 22.02 20.57
CA LEU A 91 -4.18 21.10 19.75
C LEU A 91 -4.00 21.34 18.25
N ASN A 92 -4.02 22.59 17.81
CA ASN A 92 -3.78 22.92 16.39
C ASN A 92 -2.38 22.45 15.96
N SER A 93 -1.35 22.70 16.78
CA SER A 93 0.01 22.23 16.52
C SER A 93 0.10 20.70 16.48
N LEU A 94 -0.66 20.01 17.34
CA LEU A 94 -0.74 18.55 17.34
C LEU A 94 -1.34 18.02 16.04
N PHE A 95 -2.51 18.54 15.61
CA PHE A 95 -3.15 18.11 14.37
C PHE A 95 -2.29 18.41 13.15
N GLU A 96 -1.70 19.59 13.05
CA GLU A 96 -0.80 19.96 11.95
C GLU A 96 0.45 19.06 11.89
N ARG A 97 1.04 18.73 13.05
CA ARG A 97 2.17 17.78 13.12
C ARG A 97 1.76 16.39 12.65
N THR A 98 0.61 15.89 13.10
CA THR A 98 0.08 14.58 12.69
C THR A 98 -0.17 14.56 11.17
N LYS A 99 -0.81 15.60 10.62
CA LYS A 99 -1.02 15.78 9.18
C LYS A 99 0.29 15.81 8.39
N SER A 100 1.33 16.45 8.92
CA SER A 100 2.67 16.47 8.32
C SER A 100 3.41 15.12 8.40
N GLN A 101 3.08 14.27 9.37
CA GLN A 101 3.64 12.91 9.46
C GLN A 101 2.98 11.96 8.45
N ILE A 102 1.68 12.10 8.20
CA ILE A 102 0.95 11.29 7.21
C ILE A 102 1.65 11.34 5.84
N SER A 103 1.95 12.54 5.33
CA SER A 103 2.57 12.74 4.01
C SER A 103 4.03 12.27 3.91
N LYS A 104 4.66 11.86 5.02
CA LYS A 104 6.02 11.33 5.05
C LYS A 104 6.06 9.82 5.15
N ASN A 105 4.91 9.18 5.38
CA ASN A 105 4.85 7.74 5.47
C ASN A 105 5.02 7.11 4.09
N THR A 106 5.75 6.00 4.05
CA THR A 106 5.85 5.14 2.88
C THR A 106 5.82 3.70 3.35
N GLY A 107 5.17 2.82 2.60
CA GLY A 107 5.07 1.41 2.99
C GLY A 107 3.95 1.10 3.99
N ILE A 108 3.40 -0.11 3.84
CA ILE A 108 2.19 -0.55 4.57
C ILE A 108 2.32 -0.54 6.10
N SER A 109 3.50 -0.86 6.64
CA SER A 109 3.73 -0.91 8.10
C SER A 109 3.52 0.45 8.77
N HIS A 110 3.94 1.54 8.11
CA HIS A 110 3.79 2.90 8.62
C HIS A 110 2.31 3.31 8.67
N TYR A 111 1.54 3.01 7.62
CA TYR A 111 0.10 3.29 7.60
C TYR A 111 -0.66 2.51 8.68
N LYS A 112 -0.35 1.22 8.87
CA LYS A 112 -0.95 0.39 9.96
C LYS A 112 -0.64 0.95 11.34
N ASN A 113 0.60 1.40 11.57
CA ASN A 113 1.00 2.01 12.83
C ASN A 113 0.25 3.32 13.07
N MET A 114 0.05 4.14 12.04
CA MET A 114 -0.75 5.36 12.17
C MET A 114 -2.22 5.08 12.46
N LEU A 115 -2.84 4.09 11.80
CA LEU A 115 -4.22 3.68 12.12
C LEU A 115 -4.35 3.29 13.60
N SER A 116 -3.39 2.50 14.09
CA SER A 116 -3.35 2.07 15.50
C SER A 116 -3.06 3.21 16.48
N THR A 117 -2.44 4.29 16.02
CA THR A 117 -2.14 5.48 16.83
C THR A 117 -3.33 6.45 16.85
N LEU A 118 -4.07 6.56 15.74
CA LEU A 118 -5.20 7.50 15.61
C LEU A 118 -6.51 6.93 16.15
N ILE A 119 -6.65 5.61 16.19
CA ILE A 119 -7.89 4.94 16.61
C ILE A 119 -7.62 4.14 17.88
N ASP A 120 -8.26 4.55 18.97
CA ASP A 120 -8.19 3.82 20.23
C ASP A 120 -8.70 2.38 20.05
N ASN A 121 -7.93 1.42 20.55
CA ASN A 121 -8.22 -0.03 20.44
C ASN A 121 -8.44 -0.53 19.00
N TYR A 122 -7.79 0.11 18.01
CA TYR A 122 -7.84 -0.34 16.62
C TYR A 122 -7.54 -1.84 16.49
N THR A 123 -8.43 -2.55 15.80
CA THR A 123 -8.28 -3.97 15.53
C THR A 123 -8.55 -4.26 14.06
N SER A 124 -7.55 -4.78 13.35
CA SER A 124 -7.72 -5.22 11.97
C SER A 124 -8.77 -6.34 11.89
N THR A 125 -9.64 -6.27 10.88
CA THR A 125 -10.63 -7.33 10.62
C THR A 125 -9.93 -8.65 10.30
N GLN A 126 -10.64 -9.77 10.47
CA GLN A 126 -10.10 -11.08 10.10
C GLN A 126 -9.76 -11.13 8.60
N GLU A 127 -10.55 -10.46 7.76
CA GLU A 127 -10.32 -10.44 6.32
C GLU A 127 -9.10 -9.60 5.96
N MET A 128 -8.90 -8.43 6.58
CA MET A 128 -7.66 -7.65 6.44
C MET A 128 -6.43 -8.52 6.69
N LYS A 129 -6.43 -9.29 7.80
CA LYS A 129 -5.29 -10.15 8.17
C LYS A 129 -4.99 -11.22 7.12
N LYS A 130 -5.99 -11.73 6.40
CA LYS A 130 -5.76 -12.70 5.30
C LYS A 130 -5.12 -12.05 4.08
N LEU A 131 -5.44 -10.79 3.82
CA LEU A 131 -4.94 -10.03 2.67
C LEU A 131 -3.55 -9.42 2.93
N GLU A 132 -3.15 -9.29 4.20
CA GLU A 132 -1.89 -8.63 4.60
C GLU A 132 -0.64 -9.20 3.93
N GLU A 133 -0.51 -10.53 3.85
CA GLU A 133 0.64 -11.19 3.20
C GLU A 133 0.78 -10.73 1.75
N GLY A 134 -0.33 -10.69 1.01
CA GLY A 134 -0.33 -10.26 -0.39
C GLY A 134 0.00 -8.78 -0.56
N ILE A 135 -0.47 -7.92 0.34
CA ILE A 135 -0.16 -6.48 0.31
C ILE A 135 1.31 -6.25 0.63
N GLU A 136 1.88 -6.94 1.61
CA GLU A 136 3.31 -6.88 1.90
C GLU A 136 4.15 -7.32 0.69
N VAL A 137 3.72 -8.39 0.01
CA VAL A 137 4.34 -8.86 -1.24
C VAL A 137 4.24 -7.80 -2.34
N LEU A 138 3.08 -7.17 -2.51
CA LEU A 138 2.88 -6.11 -3.50
C LEU A 138 3.82 -4.91 -3.26
N PHE A 139 3.96 -4.45 -2.01
CA PHE A 139 4.91 -3.38 -1.65
C PHE A 139 6.37 -3.78 -1.88
N GLN A 140 6.73 -5.03 -1.54
CA GLN A 140 8.07 -5.54 -1.79
C GLN A 140 8.35 -5.61 -3.30
N LEU A 141 7.41 -6.12 -4.09
CA LEU A 141 7.52 -6.20 -5.54
C LEU A 141 7.73 -4.81 -6.12
N ARG A 142 6.91 -3.82 -5.75
CA ARG A 142 7.10 -2.40 -6.14
C ARG A 142 8.49 -1.88 -5.81
N ASN A 143 9.03 -2.18 -4.63
CA ASN A 143 10.37 -1.73 -4.25
C ASN A 143 11.46 -2.35 -5.14
N VAL A 144 11.36 -3.62 -5.51
CA VAL A 144 12.39 -4.22 -6.37
C VAL A 144 12.26 -3.75 -7.82
N LEU A 145 11.03 -3.63 -8.33
CA LEU A 145 10.72 -3.12 -9.67
C LEU A 145 11.17 -1.66 -9.83
N ALA A 146 10.76 -0.76 -8.94
CA ALA A 146 11.06 0.68 -9.02
C ALA A 146 12.56 0.99 -9.00
N HIS A 147 13.37 0.16 -8.37
CA HIS A 147 14.81 0.32 -8.31
C HIS A 147 15.57 -0.44 -9.41
N GLY A 148 14.87 -1.13 -10.32
CA GLY A 148 15.47 -1.89 -11.41
C GLY A 148 16.53 -2.88 -10.93
N ARG A 149 16.39 -3.43 -9.72
CA ARG A 149 17.46 -4.20 -9.10
C ARG A 149 17.72 -5.46 -9.93
N ALA A 150 18.98 -5.66 -10.27
CA ALA A 150 19.41 -6.82 -11.04
C ALA A 150 19.05 -8.11 -10.31
N ILE A 151 18.43 -9.03 -11.04
CA ILE A 151 18.10 -10.37 -10.56
C ILE A 151 19.41 -11.16 -10.54
N HIS A 152 19.89 -11.49 -9.35
CA HIS A 152 21.07 -12.33 -9.18
C HIS A 152 20.62 -13.77 -8.95
N PHE A 153 21.07 -14.67 -9.82
CA PHE A 153 20.93 -16.10 -9.64
C PHE A 153 22.27 -16.64 -9.14
N ASP A 154 22.41 -16.79 -7.83
CA ASP A 154 23.59 -17.45 -7.26
C ASP A 154 23.39 -18.97 -7.38
N VAL A 155 23.89 -19.57 -8.46
CA VAL A 155 23.90 -21.05 -8.60
C VAL A 155 25.05 -21.60 -7.77
N LYS A 156 24.78 -22.10 -6.56
CA LYS A 156 25.80 -22.83 -5.80
C LYS A 156 25.87 -24.27 -6.29
N THR A 157 26.87 -24.56 -7.12
CA THR A 157 27.26 -25.94 -7.42
C THR A 157 28.19 -26.43 -6.31
N TYR A 158 27.71 -27.33 -5.47
CA TYR A 158 28.60 -28.14 -4.63
C TYR A 158 29.25 -29.20 -5.52
N MET A 159 30.54 -29.03 -5.84
CA MET A 159 31.32 -30.09 -6.48
C MET A 159 31.93 -30.99 -5.39
N PRO A 160 31.51 -32.24 -5.23
CA PRO A 160 32.44 -33.30 -4.87
C PRO A 160 33.13 -33.81 -6.15
N TYR A 161 34.30 -34.41 -5.95
CA TYR A 161 35.12 -35.13 -6.95
C TYR A 161 34.31 -36.13 -7.83
N PRO A 162 34.90 -36.63 -8.93
CA PRO A 162 34.30 -36.73 -10.26
C PRO A 162 33.40 -37.97 -10.40
N THR A 163 32.18 -37.97 -9.86
CA THR A 163 31.21 -39.03 -10.15
C THR A 163 29.80 -38.60 -9.70
N TYR A 164 28.89 -38.59 -10.67
CA TYR A 164 27.42 -38.53 -10.55
C TYR A 164 26.72 -37.22 -10.14
N GLU A 165 25.69 -36.96 -10.96
CA GLU A 165 24.45 -36.16 -10.83
C GLU A 165 24.41 -34.97 -9.86
N ILE A 166 24.10 -33.80 -10.44
CA ILE A 166 23.94 -32.51 -9.76
C ILE A 166 22.69 -32.58 -8.87
N GLU A 167 22.80 -33.11 -7.67
CA GLU A 167 21.63 -33.33 -6.80
C GLU A 167 21.24 -32.12 -5.94
N ASN A 168 22.04 -31.07 -5.82
CA ASN A 168 21.67 -29.94 -4.96
C ASN A 168 22.05 -28.61 -5.59
N ILE A 169 21.13 -28.05 -6.37
CA ILE A 169 21.18 -26.67 -6.81
C ILE A 169 20.49 -25.81 -5.74
N GLU A 170 21.22 -25.36 -4.73
CA GLU A 170 20.77 -24.23 -3.93
C GLU A 170 20.98 -22.96 -4.76
N VAL A 171 19.90 -22.47 -5.37
CA VAL A 171 19.91 -21.17 -6.02
C VAL A 171 19.27 -20.16 -5.09
N ASP A 172 20.07 -19.20 -4.66
CA ASP A 172 19.64 -18.19 -3.71
C ASP A 172 19.02 -17.02 -4.48
N PHE A 173 17.70 -17.08 -4.72
CA PHE A 173 16.94 -15.95 -5.24
C PHE A 173 16.81 -14.90 -4.12
N LYS A 174 17.71 -13.92 -4.07
CA LYS A 174 17.79 -12.98 -2.94
C LYS A 174 16.80 -11.83 -3.10
N GLY A 175 16.01 -11.57 -2.04
CA GLY A 175 15.26 -10.32 -1.87
C GLY A 175 13.77 -10.40 -2.20
N GLY A 176 13.17 -9.24 -2.53
CA GLY A 176 11.71 -9.08 -2.69
C GLY A 176 11.11 -9.86 -3.86
N TYR A 177 11.89 -10.19 -4.90
CA TYR A 177 11.39 -11.04 -5.99
C TYR A 177 11.08 -12.46 -5.53
N LYS A 178 11.86 -13.05 -4.61
CA LYS A 178 11.61 -14.41 -4.10
C LYS A 178 10.33 -14.52 -3.32
N LYS A 179 10.08 -13.54 -2.46
CA LYS A 179 8.84 -13.47 -1.71
C LYS A 179 7.63 -13.33 -2.65
N ALA A 180 7.75 -12.53 -3.71
CA ALA A 180 6.70 -12.41 -4.71
C ALA A 180 6.47 -13.72 -5.47
N GLU A 181 7.53 -14.38 -5.93
CA GLU A 181 7.45 -15.68 -6.61
C GLU A 181 6.82 -16.76 -5.71
N ASP A 182 7.34 -16.95 -4.50
CA ASP A 182 6.84 -17.96 -3.56
C ASP A 182 5.36 -17.72 -3.22
N TYR A 183 4.97 -16.45 -3.07
CA TYR A 183 3.58 -16.08 -2.83
C TYR A 183 2.69 -16.37 -4.05
N LEU A 184 3.09 -15.93 -5.25
CA LEU A 184 2.31 -16.15 -6.46
C LEU A 184 2.16 -17.64 -6.78
N TYR A 185 3.20 -18.44 -6.50
CA TYR A 185 3.15 -19.90 -6.61
C TYR A 185 2.17 -20.51 -5.60
N LYS A 186 2.22 -20.07 -4.33
CA LYS A 186 1.26 -20.48 -3.28
C LYS A 186 -0.18 -20.15 -3.65
N GLN A 187 -0.42 -19.03 -4.32
CA GLN A 187 -1.75 -18.63 -4.81
C GLN A 187 -2.18 -19.35 -6.10
N GLY A 188 -1.32 -20.17 -6.70
CA GLY A 188 -1.60 -20.85 -7.97
C GLY A 188 -1.68 -19.91 -9.18
N LEU A 189 -1.07 -18.73 -9.09
CA LEU A 189 -1.02 -17.74 -10.18
C LEU A 189 0.16 -18.00 -11.14
N ILE A 190 1.09 -18.85 -10.74
CA ILE A 190 2.18 -19.35 -11.57
C ILE A 190 2.34 -20.87 -11.33
N ASP A 191 2.55 -21.62 -12.40
CA ASP A 191 2.67 -23.09 -12.34
C ASP A 191 4.09 -23.57 -12.01
N LYS A 192 5.09 -22.74 -12.31
CA LYS A 192 6.51 -23.02 -12.14
C LYS A 192 7.21 -21.80 -11.60
N LYS A 193 8.32 -22.00 -10.91
CA LYS A 193 9.15 -20.89 -10.40
C LYS A 193 9.99 -20.30 -11.54
N CYS A 194 10.24 -18.98 -11.53
CA CYS A 194 11.07 -18.25 -12.50
C CYS A 194 12.45 -18.88 -12.62
N ILE A 195 12.97 -19.44 -11.54
CA ILE A 195 14.23 -20.18 -11.52
C ILE A 195 14.25 -21.40 -12.44
N GLU A 196 13.13 -22.12 -12.52
CA GLU A 196 13.00 -23.35 -13.31
C GLU A 196 12.83 -23.02 -14.79
N THR A 197 12.12 -21.94 -15.10
CA THR A 197 11.81 -21.51 -16.47
C THR A 197 12.84 -20.55 -17.05
N ARG A 198 13.63 -19.89 -16.19
CA ARG A 198 14.45 -18.70 -16.50
C ARG A 198 13.66 -17.58 -17.17
N ASP A 199 12.34 -17.57 -16.98
CA ASP A 199 11.44 -16.60 -17.57
C ASP A 199 10.82 -15.72 -16.48
N PHE A 200 11.39 -14.54 -16.29
CA PHE A 200 10.86 -13.57 -15.34
C PHE A 200 9.58 -12.87 -15.84
N HIS A 201 9.32 -12.94 -17.14
CA HIS A 201 8.17 -12.29 -17.74
C HIS A 201 6.84 -12.87 -17.28
N MET A 202 6.87 -14.12 -16.81
CA MET A 202 5.70 -14.80 -16.24
C MET A 202 5.08 -14.03 -15.06
N LEU A 203 5.86 -13.21 -14.34
CA LEU A 203 5.36 -12.38 -13.23
C LEU A 203 4.52 -11.19 -13.69
N PHE A 204 4.54 -10.85 -14.98
CA PHE A 204 3.83 -9.72 -15.56
C PHE A 204 2.71 -10.18 -16.50
N SER A 205 2.05 -11.27 -16.15
CA SER A 205 0.83 -11.72 -16.83
C SER A 205 -0.36 -10.81 -16.49
N ASN A 206 -1.41 -10.86 -17.33
CA ASN A 206 -2.66 -10.16 -17.06
C ASN A 206 -3.31 -10.64 -15.76
N GLU A 207 -3.23 -11.94 -15.47
CA GLU A 207 -3.83 -12.56 -14.29
C GLU A 207 -3.19 -12.04 -13.01
N ILE A 208 -1.86 -11.95 -12.96
CA ILE A 208 -1.13 -11.48 -11.78
C ILE A 208 -1.39 -9.99 -11.55
N SER A 209 -1.34 -9.18 -12.61
CA SER A 209 -1.62 -7.74 -12.49
C SER A 209 -3.08 -7.48 -12.05
N ASN A 210 -4.05 -8.23 -12.59
CA ASN A 210 -5.45 -8.15 -12.12
C ASN A 210 -5.58 -8.57 -10.66
N TYR A 211 -4.95 -9.67 -10.28
CA TYR A 211 -4.96 -10.15 -8.91
C TYR A 211 -4.49 -9.06 -7.93
N PHE A 212 -3.39 -8.37 -8.25
CA PHE A 212 -2.90 -7.29 -7.38
C PHE A 212 -3.82 -6.07 -7.33
N VAL A 213 -4.50 -5.73 -8.43
CA VAL A 213 -5.54 -4.68 -8.43
C VAL A 213 -6.70 -5.07 -7.52
N ASP A 214 -7.22 -6.29 -7.66
CA ASP A 214 -8.32 -6.79 -6.84
C ASP A 214 -7.93 -6.88 -5.36
N LEU A 215 -6.73 -7.36 -5.07
CA LEU A 215 -6.17 -7.42 -3.73
C LEU A 215 -6.09 -6.03 -3.10
N GLN A 216 -5.57 -5.05 -3.84
CA GLN A 216 -5.47 -3.66 -3.40
C GLN A 216 -6.84 -3.05 -3.10
N ASN A 217 -7.83 -3.27 -3.97
CA ASN A 217 -9.18 -2.75 -3.77
C ASN A 217 -9.87 -3.40 -2.57
N LYS A 218 -9.81 -4.73 -2.44
CA LYS A 218 -10.37 -5.44 -1.29
C LYS A 218 -9.73 -5.00 0.03
N TYR A 219 -8.42 -4.81 0.04
CA TYR A 219 -7.72 -4.43 1.26
C TYR A 219 -8.12 -3.05 1.75
N ILE A 220 -8.20 -2.06 0.85
CA ILE A 220 -8.61 -0.71 1.24
C ILE A 220 -10.09 -0.67 1.68
N ASP A 221 -10.96 -1.43 1.04
CA ASP A 221 -12.36 -1.54 1.44
C ASP A 221 -12.50 -2.09 2.87
N GLU A 222 -11.70 -3.11 3.20
CA GLU A 222 -11.67 -3.66 4.56
C GLU A 222 -11.05 -2.67 5.57
N CYS A 223 -10.10 -1.83 5.15
CA CYS A 223 -9.61 -0.71 5.98
C CYS A 223 -10.71 0.33 6.26
N TYR A 224 -11.53 0.67 5.27
CA TYR A 224 -12.66 1.58 5.50
C TYR A 224 -13.67 0.98 6.48
N LYS A 225 -13.97 -0.32 6.35
CA LYS A 225 -14.88 -1.02 7.27
C LYS A 225 -14.34 -1.16 8.70
N SER A 226 -13.02 -1.13 8.88
CA SER A 226 -12.41 -1.25 10.22
C SER A 226 -12.45 0.05 11.02
N ILE A 227 -12.87 1.17 10.41
CA ILE A 227 -13.02 2.46 11.10
C ILE A 227 -14.32 2.42 11.93
N PRO A 228 -14.25 2.62 13.26
CA PRO A 228 -15.41 2.45 14.14
C PRO A 228 -16.38 3.64 14.16
N PHE A 229 -16.19 4.62 13.26
CA PHE A 229 -16.99 5.84 13.18
C PHE A 229 -17.14 6.29 11.72
N VAL A 230 -18.17 7.09 11.45
CA VAL A 230 -18.48 7.56 10.09
C VAL A 230 -17.57 8.72 9.72
N ILE A 231 -16.78 8.54 8.65
CA ILE A 231 -15.83 9.54 8.14
C ILE A 231 -16.15 10.02 6.72
N ASP A 232 -17.28 9.61 6.14
CA ASP A 232 -17.61 9.87 4.73
C ASP A 232 -17.60 11.37 4.36
N GLU A 233 -17.97 12.24 5.31
CA GLU A 233 -17.94 13.69 5.13
C GLU A 233 -16.52 14.30 5.08
N TYR A 234 -15.50 13.51 5.44
CA TYR A 234 -14.09 13.94 5.53
C TYR A 234 -13.18 13.25 4.50
N LEU A 235 -13.72 12.32 3.70
CA LEU A 235 -13.04 11.65 2.60
C LEU A 235 -13.04 12.50 1.35
#